data_AF-A0A3L7W141-F1
#
_entry.id   AF-A0A3L7W141-F1
#
_cell.length_a   1.000
_cell.length_b   1.000
_cell.length_c   1.000
_cell.angle_alpha   90.00
_cell.angle_beta   90.00
_cell.angle_gamma   90.00
#
_symmetry.space_group_name_H-M   'P 1'
#
loop_
_entity.id
_entity.type
_entity.pdbx_description
1 polymer ?
#
loop_
_entity_poly.entity_id
_entity_poly.type
_entity_poly.pdbx_seq_one_letter_code
_entity_poly.pdbx_strand_id
1 'polypeptide(L)'
;MTRTRTRITPPRNTPTPITVVTQDGVSRTQILLWFVLVGFAWLGLGAIVFNGVWPVDDRPKQIVLVGVSVIVGMLTYVPMEYYFRARGLAMRGVLGLFLTVQIVLYVPTPTNSLLWVPDVPVYLLVSMALYWVLSTLCVPLTYIIGQMVFRQRARRYDVRRAWRQASEIGLTVVGLFGLFGLRALTPLLIIPWILMIVIAEVLFLSFFEPPATR
;
A
#
# COMPACT_ATOMS: atom_id res chain seq x y z
N MET A 1 -29.20 -58.82 21.55
CA MET A 1 -29.41 -57.49 22.16
C MET A 1 -29.02 -56.42 21.15
N THR A 2 -30.00 -55.80 20.51
CA THR A 2 -29.81 -54.89 19.37
C THR A 2 -29.94 -53.44 19.85
N ARG A 3 -28.87 -52.65 19.73
CA ARG A 3 -28.80 -51.28 20.28
C ARG A 3 -29.35 -50.29 19.24
N THR A 4 -30.60 -49.88 19.40
CA THR A 4 -31.25 -48.87 18.56
C THR A 4 -30.60 -47.51 18.82
N ARG A 5 -29.81 -47.02 17.87
CA ARG A 5 -29.30 -45.63 17.87
C ARG A 5 -30.41 -44.72 17.36
N THR A 6 -31.10 -44.04 18.26
CA THR A 6 -31.97 -42.91 17.94
C THR A 6 -31.10 -41.76 17.42
N ARG A 7 -31.21 -41.49 16.12
CA ARG A 7 -30.59 -40.33 15.47
C ARG A 7 -31.42 -39.09 15.83
N ILE A 8 -30.98 -38.35 16.84
CA ILE A 8 -31.55 -37.04 17.15
C ILE A 8 -31.05 -36.07 16.07
N THR A 9 -31.92 -35.69 15.14
CA THR A 9 -31.67 -34.58 14.22
C THR A 9 -31.71 -33.27 15.02
N PRO A 10 -30.63 -32.47 15.03
CA PRO A 10 -30.67 -31.17 15.69
C PRO A 10 -31.66 -30.25 14.97
N PRO A 11 -32.34 -29.35 15.70
CA PRO A 11 -33.30 -28.42 15.12
C PRO A 11 -32.63 -27.52 14.08
N ARG A 12 -33.31 -27.35 12.94
CA ARG A 12 -32.90 -26.62 11.72
C ARG A 12 -32.51 -25.14 11.93
N ASN A 13 -32.67 -24.62 13.15
CA ASN A 13 -32.47 -23.22 13.52
C ASN A 13 -31.40 -23.04 14.61
N THR A 14 -30.51 -24.01 14.80
CA THR A 14 -29.33 -23.76 15.65
C THR A 14 -28.44 -22.76 14.90
N PRO A 15 -28.22 -21.53 15.42
CA PRO A 15 -27.24 -20.64 14.82
C PRO A 15 -25.93 -21.43 14.78
N THR A 16 -25.37 -21.60 13.59
CA THR A 16 -24.05 -22.19 13.41
C THR A 16 -23.15 -21.57 14.46
N PRO A 17 -22.48 -22.37 15.32
CA PRO A 17 -21.56 -21.82 16.29
C PRO A 17 -20.62 -20.92 15.51
N ILE A 18 -20.68 -19.61 15.80
CA ILE A 18 -19.76 -18.65 15.24
C ILE A 18 -18.42 -19.10 15.82
N THR A 19 -17.66 -19.86 15.05
CA THR A 19 -16.24 -20.03 15.28
C THR A 19 -15.67 -18.64 15.07
N VAL A 20 -15.67 -17.87 16.16
CA VAL A 20 -14.79 -16.72 16.30
C VAL A 20 -13.42 -17.36 16.16
N VAL A 21 -12.85 -17.27 14.97
CA VAL A 21 -11.42 -17.49 14.79
C VAL A 21 -10.79 -16.35 15.58
N THR A 22 -10.56 -16.61 16.87
CA THR A 22 -9.66 -15.78 17.66
C THR A 22 -8.35 -15.83 16.91
N GLN A 23 -7.83 -14.65 16.59
CA GLN A 23 -6.50 -14.51 16.02
C GLN A 23 -5.51 -14.94 17.11
N ASP A 24 -5.34 -16.25 17.27
CA ASP A 24 -4.36 -16.80 18.18
C ASP A 24 -2.96 -16.48 17.61
N GLY A 25 -2.16 -15.78 18.41
CA GLY A 25 -0.73 -16.12 18.48
C GLY A 25 0.28 -15.22 17.75
N VAL A 26 0.16 -13.89 17.81
CA VAL A 26 1.38 -13.05 17.67
C VAL A 26 1.67 -12.40 19.01
N SER A 27 2.73 -12.87 19.67
CA SER A 27 3.15 -12.30 20.95
C SER A 27 3.61 -10.84 20.77
N ARG A 28 3.38 -9.99 21.77
CA ARG A 28 3.86 -8.59 21.76
C ARG A 28 5.37 -8.52 21.48
N THR A 29 6.14 -9.48 21.98
CA THR A 29 7.57 -9.64 21.73
C THR A 29 7.89 -9.88 20.26
N GLN A 30 7.15 -10.74 19.57
CA GLN A 30 7.31 -10.95 18.13
C GLN A 30 7.05 -9.66 17.35
N ILE A 31 5.98 -8.93 17.66
CA ILE A 31 5.69 -7.65 17.00
C ILE A 31 6.85 -6.67 17.19
N LEU A 32 7.37 -6.54 18.41
CA LEU A 32 8.53 -5.68 18.71
C LEU A 32 9.78 -6.11 17.93
N LEU A 33 10.10 -7.41 17.90
CA LEU A 33 11.22 -7.94 17.13
C LEU A 33 11.08 -7.63 15.63
N TRP A 34 9.87 -7.77 15.08
CA TRP A 34 9.59 -7.39 13.69
C TRP A 34 9.83 -5.91 13.44
N PHE A 35 9.35 -5.01 14.29
CA PHE A 35 9.61 -3.57 14.15
C PHE A 35 11.10 -3.24 14.22
N VAL A 36 11.83 -3.89 15.12
CA VAL A 36 13.29 -3.72 15.24
C VAL A 36 14.00 -4.20 13.97
N LEU A 37 13.64 -5.37 13.44
CA LEU A 37 14.21 -5.91 12.20
C LEU A 37 13.92 -5.01 10.99
N VAL A 38 12.67 -4.55 10.85
CA VAL A 38 12.28 -3.62 9.79
C VAL A 38 13.06 -2.31 9.93
N GLY A 39 13.17 -1.77 11.16
CA GLY A 39 13.94 -0.57 11.44
C GLY A 39 15.42 -0.70 11.05
N PHE A 40 16.07 -1.79 11.45
CA PHE A 40 17.46 -2.06 11.07
C PHE A 40 17.62 -2.26 9.55
N ALA A 41 16.67 -2.94 8.90
CA ALA A 41 16.70 -3.13 7.45
C ALA A 41 16.60 -1.78 6.71
N TRP A 42 15.72 -0.88 7.16
CA TRP A 42 15.61 0.47 6.63
C TRP A 42 16.84 1.33 6.90
N LEU A 43 17.43 1.24 8.10
CA LEU A 43 18.69 1.92 8.41
C LEU A 43 19.84 1.42 7.54
N GLY A 44 19.94 0.11 7.30
CA GLY A 44 20.94 -0.48 6.41
C GLY A 44 20.75 -0.02 4.96
N LEU A 45 19.52 -0.05 4.45
CA LEU A 45 19.19 0.46 3.12
C LEU A 45 19.50 1.95 3.02
N GLY A 46 19.10 2.75 4.00
CA GLY A 46 19.41 4.18 4.08
C GLY A 46 20.91 4.44 4.12
N ALA A 47 21.67 3.66 4.88
CA ALA A 47 23.12 3.79 4.91
C ALA A 47 23.72 3.50 3.52
N ILE A 48 23.31 2.44 2.84
CA ILE A 48 23.76 2.16 1.46
C ILE A 48 23.39 3.31 0.52
N VAL A 49 22.17 3.82 0.65
CA VAL A 49 21.67 4.92 -0.18
C VAL A 49 22.32 6.27 0.15
N PHE A 50 22.81 6.52 1.37
CA PHE A 50 23.34 7.86 1.72
C PHE A 50 24.86 7.88 1.94
N ASN A 51 25.55 6.74 1.87
CA ASN A 51 27.01 6.66 1.98
C ASN A 51 27.76 7.21 0.74
N GLY A 52 27.04 7.59 -0.33
CA GLY A 52 27.64 8.26 -1.51
C GLY A 52 28.55 7.38 -2.38
N VAL A 53 28.81 6.13 -1.98
CA VAL A 53 29.50 5.12 -2.79
C VAL A 53 28.47 4.32 -3.58
N TRP A 54 27.96 4.93 -4.64
CA TRP A 54 26.95 4.33 -5.50
C TRP A 54 27.56 3.23 -6.37
N PRO A 55 26.99 2.01 -6.38
CA PRO A 55 27.51 0.92 -7.18
C PRO A 55 27.07 1.04 -8.65
N VAL A 56 27.43 2.13 -9.31
CA VAL A 56 27.08 2.34 -10.72
C VAL A 56 27.88 1.40 -11.62
N ASP A 57 29.14 1.11 -11.27
CA ASP A 57 30.03 0.28 -12.09
C ASP A 57 30.34 -1.11 -11.48
N ASP A 58 29.95 -1.35 -10.23
CA ASP A 58 30.29 -2.56 -9.47
C ASP A 58 29.11 -3.54 -9.43
N ARG A 59 29.07 -4.47 -10.42
CA ARG A 59 27.99 -5.47 -10.57
C ARG A 59 27.69 -6.26 -9.28
N PRO A 60 28.67 -6.81 -8.54
CA PRO A 60 28.42 -7.42 -7.24
C PRO A 60 27.62 -6.53 -6.29
N LYS A 61 27.99 -5.26 -6.15
CA LYS A 61 27.27 -4.33 -5.26
C LYS A 61 25.87 -3.99 -5.79
N GLN A 62 25.65 -3.96 -7.10
CA GLN A 62 24.31 -3.80 -7.68
C GLN A 62 23.38 -4.95 -7.30
N ILE A 63 23.88 -6.19 -7.38
CA ILE A 63 23.10 -7.37 -6.99
C ILE A 63 22.75 -7.32 -5.51
N VAL A 64 23.70 -6.92 -4.66
CA VAL A 64 23.46 -6.74 -3.22
C VAL A 64 22.37 -5.70 -2.98
N LEU A 65 22.44 -4.54 -3.65
CA LEU A 65 21.43 -3.49 -3.54
C LEU A 65 20.03 -3.97 -3.97
N VAL A 66 19.93 -4.68 -5.10
CA VAL A 66 18.68 -5.29 -5.56
C VAL A 66 18.13 -6.23 -4.49
N GLY A 67 18.96 -7.16 -4.00
CA GLY A 67 18.58 -8.09 -2.94
C GLY A 67 18.09 -7.38 -1.67
N VAL A 68 18.85 -6.39 -1.19
CA VAL A 68 18.51 -5.62 0.02
C VAL A 68 17.20 -4.86 -0.17
N SER A 69 16.99 -4.18 -1.30
CA SER A 69 15.75 -3.43 -1.55
C SER A 69 14.50 -4.33 -1.57
N VAL A 70 14.61 -5.53 -2.16
CA VAL A 70 13.54 -6.53 -2.15
C VAL A 70 13.30 -7.07 -0.75
N ILE A 71 14.35 -7.41 0.00
CA ILE A 71 14.25 -7.91 1.38
C ILE A 71 13.57 -6.87 2.27
N VAL A 72 14.00 -5.60 2.21
CA VAL A 72 13.40 -4.51 2.99
C VAL A 72 11.92 -4.33 2.63
N GLY A 73 11.60 -4.38 1.33
CA GLY A 73 10.21 -4.36 0.87
C GLY A 73 9.40 -5.51 1.42
N MET A 74 9.91 -6.74 1.36
CA MET A 74 9.19 -7.92 1.86
C MET A 74 8.98 -7.84 3.36
N LEU A 75 10.02 -7.49 4.13
CA LEU A 75 9.94 -7.31 5.58
C LEU A 75 8.94 -6.22 5.97
N THR A 76 8.75 -5.20 5.14
CA THR A 76 7.79 -4.11 5.39
C THR A 76 6.37 -4.52 5.03
N TYR A 77 6.14 -4.99 3.80
CA TYR A 77 4.80 -5.09 3.24
C TYR A 77 4.15 -6.47 3.37
N VAL A 78 4.91 -7.57 3.49
CA VAL A 78 4.35 -8.92 3.70
C VAL A 78 3.63 -9.03 5.05
N PRO A 79 4.22 -8.59 6.18
CA PRO A 79 3.51 -8.59 7.46
C PRO A 79 2.28 -7.68 7.45
N MET A 80 2.35 -6.54 6.76
CA MET A 80 1.20 -5.64 6.60
C MET A 80 0.06 -6.29 5.80
N GLU A 81 0.36 -6.95 4.68
CA GLU A 81 -0.65 -7.69 3.90
C GLU A 81 -1.34 -8.76 4.76
N TYR A 82 -0.56 -9.50 5.55
CA TYR A 82 -1.09 -10.50 6.47
C TYR A 82 -1.98 -9.90 7.56
N TYR A 83 -1.53 -8.82 8.21
CA TYR A 83 -2.24 -8.20 9.33
C TYR A 83 -3.54 -7.52 8.89
N PHE A 84 -3.50 -6.75 7.80
CA PHE A 84 -4.66 -5.99 7.29
C PHE A 84 -5.53 -6.81 6.32
N ARG A 85 -5.14 -8.04 5.98
CA ARG A 85 -5.78 -8.89 4.95
C ARG A 85 -5.97 -8.15 3.62
N ALA A 86 -5.04 -7.25 3.31
CA ALA A 86 -5.07 -6.40 2.12
C ALA A 86 -4.34 -7.08 0.96
N ARG A 87 -5.04 -7.98 0.26
CA ARG A 87 -4.45 -8.79 -0.82
C ARG A 87 -3.75 -7.92 -1.88
N GLY A 88 -2.51 -8.27 -2.20
CA GLY A 88 -1.70 -7.57 -3.20
C GLY A 88 -0.95 -6.34 -2.69
N LEU A 89 -1.04 -6.03 -1.38
CA LEU A 89 -0.29 -4.95 -0.74
C LEU A 89 1.21 -5.21 -0.77
N ALA A 90 1.64 -6.45 -0.50
CA ALA A 90 3.05 -6.84 -0.54
C ALA A 90 3.61 -6.72 -1.95
N MET A 91 2.92 -7.26 -2.95
CA MET A 91 3.40 -7.20 -4.34
C MET A 91 3.60 -5.75 -4.80
N ARG A 92 2.59 -4.89 -4.62
CA ARG A 92 2.67 -3.49 -5.04
C ARG A 92 3.70 -2.71 -4.23
N GLY A 93 3.78 -2.94 -2.92
CA GLY A 93 4.69 -2.23 -2.04
C GLY A 93 6.15 -2.60 -2.29
N VAL A 94 6.44 -3.90 -2.45
CA VAL A 94 7.79 -4.41 -2.79
C VAL A 94 8.22 -3.87 -4.15
N LEU A 95 7.38 -3.98 -5.17
CA LEU A 95 7.72 -3.49 -6.52
C LEU A 95 7.87 -1.96 -6.53
N GLY A 96 6.99 -1.24 -5.85
CA GLY A 96 7.09 0.21 -5.70
C GLY A 96 8.39 0.60 -5.04
N LEU A 97 8.72 0.01 -3.89
CA LEU A 97 9.93 0.33 -3.14
C LEU A 97 11.19 0.00 -3.94
N PHE A 98 11.20 -1.19 -4.55
CA PHE A 98 12.27 -1.61 -5.44
C PHE A 98 12.50 -0.57 -6.54
N LEU A 99 11.44 -0.20 -7.28
CA LEU A 99 11.53 0.79 -8.35
C LEU A 99 12.00 2.15 -7.82
N THR A 100 11.47 2.63 -6.69
CA THR A 100 11.90 3.91 -6.09
C THR A 100 13.39 3.90 -5.77
N VAL A 101 13.89 2.82 -5.14
CA VAL A 101 15.32 2.68 -4.84
C VAL A 101 16.13 2.67 -6.12
N GLN A 102 15.76 1.87 -7.13
CA GLN A 102 16.51 1.83 -8.40
C GLN A 102 16.52 3.20 -9.12
N ILE A 103 15.39 3.90 -9.13
CA ILE A 103 15.26 5.21 -9.78
C ILE A 103 16.16 6.24 -9.09
N VAL A 104 16.12 6.33 -7.77
CA VAL A 104 16.92 7.30 -7.00
C VAL A 104 18.42 7.12 -7.24
N LEU A 105 18.85 5.90 -7.54
CA LEU A 105 20.26 5.52 -7.62
C LEU A 105 20.83 5.56 -9.03
N TYR A 106 20.06 5.13 -10.01
CA TYR A 106 20.55 4.91 -11.37
C TYR A 106 19.97 5.86 -12.41
N VAL A 107 18.81 6.47 -12.13
CA VAL A 107 18.13 7.30 -13.11
C VAL A 107 18.53 8.75 -12.87
N PRO A 108 19.18 9.42 -13.85
CA PRO A 108 19.53 10.82 -13.70
C PRO A 108 18.27 11.67 -13.56
N THR A 109 18.35 12.70 -12.73
CA THR A 109 17.24 13.66 -12.55
C THR A 109 16.92 14.33 -13.89
N PRO A 110 15.66 14.32 -14.35
CA PRO A 110 15.29 14.96 -15.60
C PRO A 110 15.51 16.48 -15.48
N THR A 111 16.13 17.06 -16.50
CA THR A 111 16.46 18.49 -16.53
C THR A 111 15.43 19.32 -17.28
N ASN A 112 14.75 18.70 -18.26
CA ASN A 112 13.78 19.39 -19.10
C ASN A 112 12.37 19.28 -18.52
N SER A 113 11.42 19.96 -19.15
CA SER A 113 10.01 19.80 -18.78
C SER A 113 9.48 18.43 -19.20
N LEU A 114 8.40 17.96 -18.56
CA LEU A 114 7.65 16.76 -18.93
C LEU A 114 7.25 16.72 -20.42
N LEU A 115 7.13 17.86 -21.09
CA LEU A 115 6.82 17.92 -22.53
C LEU A 115 7.99 17.53 -23.44
N TRP A 116 9.20 17.43 -22.88
CA TRP A 116 10.38 16.96 -23.60
C TRP A 116 10.35 15.44 -23.71
N VAL A 117 10.02 14.94 -24.91
CA VAL A 117 9.79 13.51 -25.19
C VAL A 117 10.90 12.58 -24.66
N PRO A 118 12.20 12.90 -24.78
CA PRO A 118 13.27 12.06 -24.22
C PRO A 118 13.20 11.84 -22.70
N ASP A 119 12.67 12.80 -21.94
CA ASP A 119 12.60 12.74 -20.47
C ASP A 119 11.28 12.11 -19.98
N VAL A 120 10.27 12.00 -20.85
CA VAL A 120 8.94 11.42 -20.52
C VAL A 120 9.03 10.02 -19.86
N PRO A 121 9.86 9.07 -20.35
CA PRO A 121 9.95 7.75 -19.74
C PRO A 121 10.41 7.80 -18.27
N VAL A 122 11.31 8.72 -17.94
CA VAL A 122 11.79 8.93 -16.56
C VAL A 122 10.66 9.42 -15.68
N TYR A 123 9.90 10.43 -16.12
CA TYR A 123 8.74 10.92 -15.39
C TYR A 123 7.66 9.85 -15.19
N LEU A 124 7.41 8.99 -16.18
CA LEU A 124 6.46 7.89 -16.07
C LEU A 124 6.92 6.83 -15.06
N LEU A 125 8.20 6.45 -15.09
CA LEU A 125 8.77 5.51 -14.14
C LEU A 125 8.69 6.04 -12.71
N VAL A 126 9.08 7.30 -12.49
CA VAL A 126 8.99 7.96 -11.17
C VAL A 126 7.54 8.02 -10.71
N SER A 127 6.61 8.41 -11.58
CA SER A 127 5.17 8.48 -11.27
C SER A 127 4.61 7.12 -10.87
N MET A 128 4.96 6.06 -11.60
CA MET A 128 4.53 4.70 -11.29
C MET A 128 5.08 4.22 -9.94
N ALA A 129 6.37 4.47 -9.68
CA ALA A 129 7.01 4.12 -8.42
C ALA A 129 6.38 4.86 -7.23
N LEU A 130 6.20 6.18 -7.35
CA LEU A 130 5.54 7.02 -6.35
C LEU A 130 4.10 6.54 -6.09
N TYR A 131 3.33 6.27 -7.16
CA TYR A 131 1.97 5.76 -7.02
C TYR A 131 1.93 4.46 -6.22
N TRP A 132 2.75 3.46 -6.58
CA TRP A 132 2.74 2.17 -5.90
C TRP A 132 3.21 2.26 -4.46
N VAL A 133 4.30 2.98 -4.18
CA VAL A 133 4.80 3.14 -2.80
C VAL A 133 3.80 3.88 -1.94
N LEU A 134 3.32 5.04 -2.38
CA LEU A 134 2.47 5.88 -1.55
C LEU A 134 1.09 5.27 -1.37
N SER A 135 0.49 4.74 -2.44
CA SER A 135 -0.81 4.07 -2.30
C SER A 135 -0.73 2.88 -1.36
N THR A 136 0.35 2.08 -1.38
CA THR A 136 0.48 0.91 -0.49
C THR A 136 0.75 1.30 0.96
N LEU A 137 1.59 2.31 1.20
CA LEU A 137 1.83 2.86 2.53
C LEU A 137 0.58 3.50 3.15
N CYS A 138 -0.28 4.10 2.32
CA CYS A 138 -1.50 4.73 2.80
C CYS A 138 -2.65 3.75 3.09
N VAL A 139 -2.64 2.51 2.58
CA VAL A 139 -3.69 1.51 2.91
C VAL A 139 -3.81 1.26 4.41
N PRO A 140 -2.75 0.89 5.16
CA PRO A 140 -2.88 0.63 6.59
C PRO A 140 -3.31 1.88 7.37
N LEU A 141 -2.80 3.06 6.97
CA LEU A 141 -3.15 4.34 7.60
C LEU A 141 -4.64 4.67 7.42
N THR A 142 -5.12 4.63 6.18
CA THR A 142 -6.54 4.89 5.85
C THR A 142 -7.47 3.86 6.49
N TYR A 143 -7.05 2.60 6.57
CA TYR A 143 -7.80 1.55 7.26
C TYR A 143 -7.93 1.83 8.77
N ILE A 144 -6.81 2.14 9.46
CA ILE A 144 -6.83 2.44 10.90
C ILE A 144 -7.66 3.69 11.18
N ILE A 145 -7.45 4.77 10.42
CA ILE A 145 -8.21 6.03 10.57
C ILE A 145 -9.69 5.77 10.31
N GLY A 146 -10.02 5.03 9.25
CA GLY A 146 -11.40 4.63 8.93
C GLY A 146 -12.05 3.83 10.05
N GLN A 147 -11.32 2.88 10.64
CA GLN A 147 -11.81 2.14 11.80
C GLN A 147 -12.02 3.03 13.02
N MET A 148 -11.14 4.00 13.30
CA MET A 148 -11.28 4.93 14.43
C MET A 148 -12.48 5.87 14.27
N VAL A 149 -12.66 6.44 13.08
CA VAL A 149 -13.73 7.42 12.79
C VAL A 149 -15.10 6.75 12.71
N PHE A 150 -15.19 5.55 12.13
CA PHE A 150 -16.47 4.88 11.88
C PHE A 150 -16.79 3.76 12.89
N ARG A 151 -16.18 3.76 14.09
CA ARG A 151 -16.39 2.74 15.14
C ARG A 151 -17.85 2.41 15.44
N GLN A 152 -18.75 3.38 15.28
CA GLN A 152 -20.17 3.29 15.69
C GLN A 152 -21.13 2.89 14.55
N ARG A 153 -20.69 2.77 13.29
CA ARG A 153 -21.59 2.38 12.18
C ARG A 153 -21.65 0.86 12.03
N ALA A 154 -22.86 0.32 11.87
CA ALA A 154 -23.14 -1.11 11.72
C ALA A 154 -22.42 -1.79 10.53
N ARG A 155 -21.87 -1.02 9.59
CA ARG A 155 -20.99 -1.53 8.53
C ARG A 155 -19.54 -1.28 8.93
N ARG A 156 -18.83 -2.34 9.33
CA ARG A 156 -17.38 -2.31 9.53
C ARG A 156 -16.71 -1.72 8.29
N TYR A 157 -15.76 -0.80 8.50
CA TYR A 157 -14.98 -0.20 7.43
C TYR A 157 -14.22 -1.29 6.66
N ASP A 158 -14.42 -1.37 5.35
CA ASP A 158 -13.91 -2.45 4.50
C ASP A 158 -12.55 -2.10 3.89
N VAL A 159 -11.71 -3.12 3.69
CA VAL A 159 -10.36 -3.01 3.11
C VAL A 159 -10.43 -2.46 1.68
N ARG A 160 -11.50 -2.77 0.94
CA ARG A 160 -11.72 -2.22 -0.41
C ARG A 160 -11.82 -0.69 -0.41
N ARG A 161 -12.42 -0.10 0.63
CA ARG A 161 -12.53 1.35 0.77
C ARG A 161 -11.19 1.98 1.13
N ALA A 162 -10.41 1.34 2.00
CA ALA A 162 -9.04 1.78 2.31
C ALA A 162 -8.18 1.84 1.04
N TRP A 163 -8.25 0.81 0.20
CA TRP A 163 -7.54 0.78 -1.08
C TRP A 163 -7.92 1.93 -2.01
N ARG A 164 -9.20 2.27 -2.09
CA ARG A 164 -9.66 3.39 -2.92
C ARG A 164 -9.09 4.72 -2.43
N GLN A 165 -9.26 5.01 -1.14
CA GLN A 165 -8.74 6.25 -0.54
C GLN A 165 -7.21 6.34 -0.63
N ALA A 166 -6.51 5.23 -0.41
CA ALA A 166 -5.06 5.20 -0.56
C ALA A 166 -4.61 5.42 -2.01
N SER A 167 -5.37 4.91 -2.99
CA SER A 167 -5.11 5.17 -4.41
C SER A 167 -5.34 6.62 -4.81
N GLU A 168 -6.33 7.30 -4.21
CA GLU A 168 -6.56 8.73 -4.39
C GLU A 168 -5.41 9.57 -3.84
N ILE A 169 -4.88 9.20 -2.66
CA ILE A 169 -3.68 9.85 -2.09
C ILE A 169 -2.49 9.67 -3.05
N GLY A 170 -2.27 8.45 -3.54
CA GLY A 170 -1.22 8.16 -4.53
C GLY A 170 -1.38 8.99 -5.81
N LEU A 171 -2.59 9.06 -6.38
CA LEU A 171 -2.90 9.86 -7.56
C LEU A 171 -2.72 11.35 -7.31
N THR A 172 -3.04 11.83 -6.11
CA THR A 172 -2.83 13.23 -5.71
C THR A 172 -1.35 13.56 -5.83
N VAL A 173 -0.49 12.75 -5.22
CA VAL A 173 0.96 13.00 -5.25
C VAL A 173 1.53 12.87 -6.66
N VAL A 174 1.10 11.88 -7.45
CA VAL A 174 1.53 11.76 -8.85
C VAL A 174 1.09 12.96 -9.69
N GLY A 175 -0.13 13.46 -9.49
CA GLY A 175 -0.60 14.66 -10.16
C GLY A 175 0.21 15.90 -9.82
N LEU A 176 0.53 16.08 -8.54
CA LEU A 176 1.43 17.16 -8.09
C LEU A 176 2.82 17.01 -8.70
N PHE A 177 3.35 15.79 -8.78
CA PHE A 177 4.62 15.52 -9.46
C PHE A 177 4.54 15.80 -10.97
N GLY A 178 3.42 15.51 -11.63
CA GLY A 178 3.16 15.87 -13.02
C GLY A 178 3.12 17.39 -13.24
N LEU A 179 2.44 18.13 -12.37
CA LEU A 179 2.45 19.61 -12.38
C LEU A 179 3.86 20.15 -12.16
N PHE A 180 4.64 19.53 -11.28
CA PHE A 180 6.05 19.86 -11.08
C PHE A 180 6.88 19.63 -12.35
N GLY A 181 6.73 18.47 -13.01
CA GLY A 181 7.41 18.17 -14.27
C GLY A 181 7.02 19.12 -15.41
N LEU A 182 5.76 19.57 -15.44
CA LEU A 182 5.28 20.59 -16.37
C LEU A 182 5.76 22.01 -16.02
N ARG A 183 6.47 22.19 -14.90
CA ARG A 183 6.83 23.50 -14.33
C ARG A 183 5.61 24.40 -14.07
N ALA A 184 4.47 23.77 -13.80
CA ALA A 184 3.17 24.39 -13.56
C ALA A 184 2.72 24.24 -12.09
N LEU A 185 3.61 23.81 -11.18
CA LEU A 185 3.29 23.63 -9.76
C LEU A 185 3.11 25.00 -9.09
N THR A 186 1.89 25.52 -9.17
CA THR A 186 1.47 26.74 -8.48
C THR A 186 0.34 26.39 -7.49
N PRO A 187 0.24 27.06 -6.33
CA PRO A 187 -0.84 26.82 -5.37
C PRO A 187 -2.23 26.92 -6.02
N LEU A 188 -2.38 27.82 -7.00
CA LEU A 188 -3.61 28.00 -7.77
C LEU A 188 -4.01 26.73 -8.54
N LEU A 189 -3.07 26.00 -9.14
CA LEU A 189 -3.34 24.77 -9.90
C LEU A 189 -3.51 23.53 -9.02
N ILE A 190 -3.08 23.59 -7.76
CA ILE A 190 -3.31 22.50 -6.78
C ILE A 190 -4.78 22.41 -6.40
N ILE A 191 -5.47 23.55 -6.23
CA ILE A 191 -6.89 23.61 -5.86
C ILE A 191 -7.79 22.84 -6.85
N PRO A 192 -7.79 23.12 -8.17
CA PRO A 192 -8.64 22.40 -9.12
C PRO A 192 -8.25 20.93 -9.24
N TRP A 193 -6.97 20.57 -9.05
CA TRP A 193 -6.54 19.17 -9.03
C TRP A 193 -7.16 18.39 -7.87
N ILE A 194 -7.09 18.93 -6.65
CA ILE A 194 -7.74 18.33 -5.48
C ILE A 194 -9.25 18.26 -5.68
N LEU A 195 -9.86 19.35 -6.19
CA LEU A 195 -11.30 19.39 -6.47
C LEU A 195 -11.72 18.28 -7.46
N MET A 196 -10.95 18.06 -8.52
CA MET A 196 -11.21 16.99 -9.50
C MET A 196 -11.21 15.61 -8.84
N ILE A 197 -10.24 15.34 -7.95
CA ILE A 197 -10.16 14.07 -7.20
C ILE A 197 -11.36 13.91 -6.27
N VAL A 198 -11.74 14.97 -5.54
CA VAL A 198 -12.92 14.96 -4.65
C VAL A 198 -14.21 14.73 -5.45
N ILE A 199 -14.38 15.39 -6.60
CA ILE A 199 -15.54 15.20 -7.46
C ILE A 199 -15.58 13.77 -7.98
N ALA A 200 -14.46 13.23 -8.46
CA ALA A 200 -14.37 11.84 -8.90
C ALA A 200 -14.78 10.88 -7.78
N GLU A 201 -14.33 11.11 -6.55
CA GLU A 201 -14.68 10.31 -5.37
C GLU A 201 -16.19 10.38 -5.04
N VAL A 202 -16.78 11.58 -5.09
CA VAL A 202 -18.23 11.77 -4.87
C VAL A 202 -19.04 11.06 -5.95
N LEU A 203 -18.64 11.16 -7.21
CA LEU A 203 -19.28 10.45 -8.32
C LEU A 203 -19.19 8.94 -8.13
N PHE A 204 -18.02 8.41 -7.76
CA PHE A 204 -17.91 6.99 -7.46
C PHE A 204 -18.82 6.58 -6.32
N LEU A 205 -18.93 7.38 -5.25
CA LEU A 205 -19.86 7.10 -4.16
C LEU A 205 -21.33 7.12 -4.60
N SER A 206 -21.72 7.97 -5.55
CA SER A 206 -23.10 8.03 -6.02
C SER A 206 -23.52 6.82 -6.87
N PHE A 207 -22.58 6.15 -7.55
CA PHE A 207 -22.88 5.01 -8.42
C PHE A 207 -22.91 3.64 -7.70
N PHE A 208 -22.42 3.53 -6.46
CA PHE A 208 -22.48 2.28 -5.71
C PHE A 208 -23.75 2.19 -4.86
N GLU A 209 -24.80 1.61 -5.43
CA GLU A 209 -25.96 1.17 -4.67
C GLU A 209 -25.57 0.02 -3.73
N PRO A 210 -26.06 0.03 -2.46
CA PRO A 210 -25.83 -1.09 -1.56
C PRO A 210 -26.43 -2.36 -2.16
N PRO A 211 -25.75 -3.52 -2.05
CA PRO A 211 -26.30 -4.77 -2.55
C PRO A 211 -27.68 -4.97 -1.92
N ALA A 212 -28.70 -5.14 -2.77
CA ALA A 212 -30.05 -5.42 -2.34
C ALA A 212 -29.99 -6.60 -1.37
N THR A 213 -30.35 -6.36 -0.12
CA THR A 213 -30.48 -7.40 0.89
C THR A 213 -31.55 -8.37 0.40
N ARG A 214 -31.13 -9.52 -0.15
CA ARG A 214 -31.98 -10.68 -0.35
C ARG A 214 -31.87 -11.59 0.86
#